data_AF-A0A5N6EA61-F1
#
_entry.id   AF-A0A5N6EA61-F1
#
_cell.length_a   1.000
_cell.length_b   1.000
_cell.length_c   1.000
_cell.angle_alpha   90.00
_cell.angle_beta   90.00
_cell.angle_gamma   90.00
#
_symmetry.space_group_name_H-M   'P 1'
#
loop_
_entity.id
_entity.type
_entity.pdbx_description
1 polymer ?
#
loop_
_entity_poly.entity_id
_entity_poly.type
_entity_poly.pdbx_seq_one_letter_code
_entity_poly.pdbx_strand_id
1 'polypeptide(L)'
;MAPSEASILSNFLLSPASLPTIISLQQFTELFPKRLRSHPHIRALYRELQQLREQDMDLVNGNIDRELHQGESQKAELRKSILNTGVDGMSTSDQREIDMDVQLFGQTSTAAPSDYHSASSLLSAMETACANIEHEISGADKDASTLISELNLTVGELSDLRYGKTQGPVGTTSEDMMNETIDGLGHLENACYRKYSINIERTMPTIPLHPRVSSPTSLPNPLPQVLQTPTGLAILELQGTINLPSQEAEDESTTSTNDTHDPSIPTFETPVGKLMFPDYSPHRTAPDDTKWMKRVYLYVGRYQRMTGEVKKLAQPLALVQRRQKEMTSDSDGEELEIVEIIKYKLFFKNRPEPVNNI
;
A
#
# COMPACT_ATOMS: atom_id res chain seq x y z
N MET A 1 -17.37 12.23 17.78
CA MET A 1 -16.45 13.39 17.65
C MET A 1 -15.04 12.82 17.57
N ALA A 2 -14.18 13.32 16.68
CA ALA A 2 -12.80 12.88 16.62
C ALA A 2 -12.06 13.26 17.93
N PRO A 3 -11.15 12.41 18.45
CA PRO A 3 -10.40 12.72 19.67
C PRO A 3 -9.47 13.92 19.42
N SER A 4 -9.31 14.76 20.44
CA SER A 4 -8.36 15.88 20.39
C SER A 4 -6.92 15.37 20.42
N GLU A 5 -6.00 16.11 19.82
CA GLU A 5 -4.55 15.80 19.84
C GLU A 5 -4.01 15.61 21.26
N ALA A 6 -4.42 16.48 22.19
CA ALA A 6 -4.09 16.36 23.62
C ALA A 6 -4.55 15.02 24.20
N SER A 7 -5.74 14.56 23.81
CA SER A 7 -6.29 13.27 24.26
C SER A 7 -5.53 12.10 23.63
N ILE A 8 -5.09 12.20 22.38
CA ILE A 8 -4.30 11.16 21.72
C ILE A 8 -2.93 11.04 22.38
N LEU A 9 -2.21 12.15 22.52
CA LEU A 9 -0.86 12.19 23.05
C LEU A 9 -0.81 11.75 24.52
N SER A 10 -1.73 12.24 25.36
CA SER A 10 -1.80 11.84 26.77
C SER A 10 -2.17 10.36 26.96
N ASN A 11 -3.13 9.84 26.20
CA ASN A 11 -3.50 8.43 26.29
C ASN A 11 -2.38 7.50 25.82
N PHE A 12 -1.65 7.89 24.78
CA PHE A 12 -0.58 7.05 24.24
C PHE A 12 0.69 7.09 25.10
N LEU A 13 1.07 8.28 25.60
CA LEU A 13 2.36 8.49 26.25
C LEU A 13 2.32 8.46 27.78
N LEU A 14 1.21 8.84 28.42
CA LEU A 14 1.14 8.98 29.89
C LEU A 14 0.37 7.85 30.57
N SER A 15 -0.73 7.39 29.97
CA SER A 15 -1.56 6.30 30.53
C SER A 15 -0.79 4.99 30.81
N PRO A 16 0.06 4.48 29.89
CA PRO A 16 0.84 3.27 30.16
C PRO A 16 2.12 3.52 30.97
N ALA A 17 2.47 4.78 31.24
CA ALA A 17 3.80 5.13 31.70
C ALA A 17 4.02 5.01 33.21
N SER A 18 2.98 4.81 34.03
CA SER A 18 3.17 4.72 35.49
C SER A 18 3.97 3.45 35.88
N LEU A 19 4.87 3.57 36.87
CA LEU A 19 5.69 2.42 37.30
C LEU A 19 4.83 1.21 37.74
N PRO A 20 3.73 1.39 38.52
CA PRO A 20 2.85 0.28 38.89
C PRO A 20 2.18 -0.43 37.71
N THR A 21 1.92 0.27 36.61
CA THR A 21 1.38 -0.32 35.38
C THR A 21 2.38 -1.25 34.71
N ILE A 22 3.67 -0.95 34.81
CA ILE A 22 4.75 -1.70 34.16
C ILE A 22 5.24 -2.83 35.04
N ILE A 23 5.47 -2.55 36.33
CA ILE A 23 5.88 -3.55 37.32
C ILE A 23 5.33 -3.19 38.69
N SER A 24 4.52 -4.08 39.25
CA SER A 24 4.02 -3.93 40.61
C SER A 24 5.14 -4.09 41.65
N LEU A 25 4.98 -3.51 42.84
CA LEU A 25 5.94 -3.69 43.95
C LEU A 25 6.20 -5.17 44.27
N GLN A 26 5.18 -6.03 44.12
CA GLN A 26 5.33 -7.47 44.32
C GLN A 26 6.28 -8.09 43.29
N GLN A 27 6.04 -7.85 42.00
CA GLN A 27 6.90 -8.34 40.92
C GLN A 27 8.32 -7.77 41.03
N PHE A 28 8.45 -6.50 41.40
CA PHE A 28 9.75 -5.88 41.64
C PHE A 28 10.50 -6.55 42.80
N THR A 29 9.80 -6.90 43.88
CA THR A 29 10.38 -7.61 45.03
C THR A 29 10.84 -9.03 44.64
N GLU A 30 10.17 -9.68 43.69
CA GLU A 30 10.53 -11.01 43.21
C GLU A 30 11.87 -11.06 42.46
N LEU A 31 12.31 -9.92 41.88
CA LEU A 31 13.61 -9.77 41.22
C LEU A 31 14.80 -9.94 42.20
N PHE A 32 14.55 -9.79 43.50
CA PHE A 32 15.59 -9.94 44.53
C PHE A 32 15.64 -11.37 45.08
N PRO A 33 16.83 -11.87 45.49
CA PRO A 33 16.97 -13.18 46.13
C PRO A 33 16.06 -13.33 47.35
N LYS A 34 15.47 -14.52 47.56
CA LYS A 34 14.48 -14.80 48.62
C LYS A 34 14.89 -14.31 50.03
N ARG A 35 16.19 -14.34 50.33
CA ARG A 35 16.78 -13.89 51.62
C ARG A 35 16.70 -12.38 51.84
N LEU A 36 16.60 -11.60 50.77
CA LEU A 36 16.62 -10.13 50.80
C LEU A 36 15.24 -9.51 50.53
N ARG A 37 14.23 -10.31 50.15
CA ARG A 37 12.89 -9.80 49.79
C ARG A 37 12.15 -9.07 50.92
N SER A 38 12.48 -9.38 52.17
CA SER A 38 11.94 -8.69 53.34
C SER A 38 12.72 -7.42 53.73
N HIS A 39 13.75 -7.05 52.96
CA HIS A 39 14.61 -5.91 53.28
C HIS A 39 13.88 -4.58 53.04
N PRO A 40 13.86 -3.64 54.00
CA PRO A 40 13.11 -2.38 53.89
C PRO A 40 13.56 -1.49 52.72
N HIS A 41 14.84 -1.57 52.32
CA HIS A 41 15.38 -0.80 51.19
C HIS A 41 14.77 -1.15 49.83
N ILE A 42 14.19 -2.34 49.63
CA ILE A 42 13.53 -2.68 48.35
C ILE A 42 12.32 -1.77 48.12
N ARG A 43 11.55 -1.50 49.18
CA ARG A 43 10.42 -0.56 49.11
C ARG A 43 10.89 0.88 48.93
N ALA A 44 12.02 1.26 49.52
CA ALA A 44 12.61 2.59 49.33
C ALA A 44 13.06 2.79 47.88
N LEU A 45 13.76 1.81 47.30
CA LEU A 45 14.21 1.84 45.91
C LEU A 45 13.04 1.86 44.91
N TYR A 46 11.98 1.09 45.18
CA TYR A 46 10.76 1.14 44.34
C TYR A 46 10.10 2.52 44.37
N ARG A 47 10.06 3.17 45.55
CA ARG A 47 9.55 4.55 45.67
C ARG A 47 10.42 5.57 44.95
N GLU A 48 11.74 5.40 45.01
CA GLU A 48 12.69 6.27 44.29
C GLU A 48 12.53 6.12 42.77
N LEU A 49 12.41 4.89 42.26
CA LEU A 49 12.11 4.63 40.85
C LEU A 49 10.75 5.19 40.43
N GLN A 50 9.76 5.12 41.31
CA GLN A 50 8.45 5.70 41.06
C GLN A 50 8.57 7.23 40.92
N GLN A 51 9.31 7.88 41.81
CA GLN A 51 9.53 9.32 41.80
C GLN A 51 10.31 9.78 40.54
N LEU A 52 11.38 9.07 40.16
CA LEU A 52 12.13 9.37 38.93
C LEU A 52 11.24 9.27 37.69
N ARG A 53 10.37 8.26 37.67
CA ARG A 53 9.46 8.05 36.53
C ARG A 53 8.33 9.06 36.48
N GLU A 54 7.80 9.48 37.64
CA GLU A 54 6.86 10.60 37.74
C GLU A 54 7.49 11.91 37.21
N GLN A 55 8.77 12.16 37.54
CA GLN A 55 9.50 13.31 36.99
C GLN A 55 9.65 13.25 35.46
N ASP A 56 9.96 12.08 34.90
CA ASP A 56 10.02 11.90 33.44
C ASP A 56 8.64 12.09 32.78
N MET A 57 7.58 11.61 33.43
CA MET A 57 6.20 11.82 32.96
C MET A 57 5.81 13.30 32.97
N ASP A 58 6.24 14.07 33.97
CA ASP A 58 6.02 15.51 34.03
C ASP A 58 6.73 16.25 32.88
N LEU A 59 7.95 15.83 32.52
CA LEU A 59 8.66 16.36 31.35
C LEU A 59 7.93 16.05 30.05
N VAL A 60 7.44 14.82 29.88
CA VAL A 60 6.65 14.42 28.72
C VAL A 60 5.35 15.22 28.64
N ASN A 61 4.68 15.43 29.78
CA ASN A 61 3.47 16.24 29.83
C ASN A 61 3.73 17.70 29.40
N GLY A 62 4.81 18.31 29.90
CA GLY A 62 5.23 19.65 29.45
C GLY A 62 5.64 19.72 27.98
N ASN A 63 6.15 18.62 27.40
CA ASN A 63 6.41 18.53 25.96
C ASN A 63 5.12 18.47 25.15
N ILE A 64 4.12 17.71 25.61
CA ILE A 64 2.79 17.64 24.99
C ILE A 64 2.15 19.03 24.96
N ASP A 65 2.22 19.79 26.06
CA ASP A 65 1.70 21.16 26.11
C ASP A 65 2.37 22.07 25.08
N ARG A 66 3.70 21.99 24.91
CA ARG A 66 4.38 22.77 23.86
C ARG A 66 3.94 22.37 22.46
N GLU A 67 3.79 21.07 22.21
CA GLU A 67 3.38 20.55 20.91
C GLU A 67 1.98 21.09 20.54
N LEU A 68 1.05 21.11 21.49
CA LEU A 68 -0.30 21.66 21.27
C LEU A 68 -0.27 23.13 20.87
N HIS A 69 0.55 23.96 21.53
CA HIS A 69 0.68 25.37 21.17
C HIS A 69 1.31 25.54 19.78
N GLN A 70 2.27 24.69 19.41
CA GLN A 70 2.88 24.70 18.08
C GLN A 70 1.86 24.28 17.00
N GLY A 71 1.08 23.23 17.24
CA GLY A 71 0.02 22.77 16.35
C GLY A 71 -1.07 23.84 16.15
N GLU A 72 -1.48 24.55 17.22
CA GLU A 72 -2.42 25.67 17.10
C GLU A 72 -1.84 26.84 16.28
N SER A 73 -0.57 27.19 16.51
CA SER A 73 0.11 28.26 15.77
C SER A 73 0.22 27.92 14.27
N GLN A 74 0.64 26.70 13.93
CA GLN A 74 0.72 26.24 12.54
C GLN A 74 -0.66 26.24 11.87
N LYS A 75 -1.71 25.82 12.59
CA LYS A 75 -3.08 25.83 12.09
C LYS A 75 -3.61 27.26 11.90
N ALA A 76 -3.22 28.21 12.75
CA ALA A 76 -3.56 29.61 12.61
C ALA A 76 -2.84 30.27 11.42
N GLU A 77 -1.56 29.94 11.23
CA GLU A 77 -0.75 30.40 10.10
C GLU A 77 -1.30 29.88 8.77
N LEU A 78 -1.68 28.60 8.70
CA LEU A 78 -2.36 28.01 7.55
C LEU A 78 -3.68 28.72 7.22
N ARG A 79 -4.49 29.05 8.24
CA ARG A 79 -5.72 29.82 8.00
C ARG A 79 -5.46 31.24 7.49
N LYS A 80 -4.40 31.87 7.99
CA LYS A 80 -4.00 33.22 7.58
C LYS A 80 -3.46 33.25 6.14
N SER A 81 -2.71 32.23 5.72
CA SER A 81 -2.28 32.10 4.32
C SER A 81 -3.46 31.87 3.39
N ILE A 82 -4.44 31.04 3.77
CA ILE A 82 -5.66 30.80 2.99
C ILE A 82 -6.46 32.11 2.78
N LEU A 83 -6.63 32.94 3.82
CA LEU A 83 -7.37 34.21 3.72
C LEU A 83 -6.65 35.28 2.89
N ASN A 84 -5.32 35.36 2.97
CA ASN A 84 -4.54 36.35 2.23
C ASN A 84 -4.45 36.08 0.72
N THR A 85 -4.83 34.89 0.24
CA THR A 85 -4.67 34.47 -1.16
C THR A 85 -5.90 34.78 -2.05
N GLY A 86 -6.91 35.50 -1.54
CA GLY A 86 -7.93 36.21 -2.33
C GLY A 86 -8.59 35.43 -3.49
N VAL A 87 -9.62 34.62 -3.20
CA VAL A 87 -10.38 33.86 -4.20
C VAL A 87 -11.63 34.62 -4.64
N ASP A 88 -11.60 35.21 -5.84
CA ASP A 88 -12.78 35.62 -6.63
C ASP A 88 -12.66 34.96 -8.01
N GLY A 89 -13.63 34.12 -8.40
CA GLY A 89 -13.67 33.50 -9.73
C GLY A 89 -14.18 32.05 -9.83
N MET A 90 -15.39 31.74 -9.37
CA MET A 90 -16.03 30.44 -9.69
C MET A 90 -16.83 30.54 -11.00
N SER A 91 -16.59 29.63 -11.96
CA SER A 91 -17.39 29.51 -13.18
C SER A 91 -18.68 28.71 -12.93
N THR A 92 -19.73 28.99 -13.71
CA THR A 92 -21.01 28.26 -13.67
C THR A 92 -20.90 26.76 -13.95
N SER A 93 -19.78 26.31 -14.54
CA SER A 93 -19.47 24.89 -14.75
C SER A 93 -18.98 24.22 -13.47
N ASP A 94 -18.09 24.89 -12.73
CA ASP A 94 -17.50 24.38 -11.48
C ASP A 94 -18.56 24.31 -10.38
N GLN A 95 -19.49 25.27 -10.38
CA GLN A 95 -20.63 25.25 -9.48
C GLN A 95 -21.54 24.03 -9.69
N ARG A 96 -21.69 23.52 -10.93
CA ARG A 96 -22.52 22.33 -11.22
C ARG A 96 -21.84 21.02 -10.85
N GLU A 97 -20.52 20.96 -10.93
CA GLU A 97 -19.74 19.80 -10.51
C GLU A 97 -19.80 19.65 -8.98
N ILE A 98 -19.62 20.77 -8.27
CA ILE A 98 -19.76 20.84 -6.80
C ILE A 98 -21.19 20.47 -6.37
N ASP A 99 -22.23 20.97 -7.04
CA ASP A 99 -23.62 20.69 -6.68
C ASP A 99 -23.99 19.20 -6.90
N MET A 100 -23.40 18.54 -7.91
CA MET A 100 -23.59 17.09 -8.13
C MET A 100 -22.87 16.24 -7.10
N ASP A 101 -21.67 16.63 -6.67
CA ASP A 101 -20.92 15.92 -5.63
C ASP A 101 -21.59 16.07 -4.25
N VAL A 102 -22.14 17.25 -3.96
CA VAL A 102 -22.94 17.53 -2.75
C VAL A 102 -24.23 16.70 -2.72
N GLN A 103 -24.87 16.48 -3.87
CA GLN A 103 -26.14 15.75 -3.95
C GLN A 103 -25.97 14.23 -3.88
N LEU A 104 -24.78 13.70 -4.20
CA LEU A 104 -24.47 12.26 -4.19
C LEU A 104 -23.89 11.79 -2.85
N PHE A 105 -23.13 12.65 -2.15
CA PHE A 105 -22.44 12.29 -0.91
C PHE A 105 -22.94 13.01 0.34
N GLY A 106 -24.15 13.59 0.31
CA GLY A 106 -24.81 14.36 1.38
C GLY A 106 -24.34 14.09 2.81
N GLN A 107 -23.17 14.62 3.15
CA GLN A 107 -22.55 14.81 4.44
C GLN A 107 -21.36 15.73 4.19
N THR A 108 -21.35 16.83 4.93
CA THR A 108 -20.60 18.05 4.66
C THR A 108 -19.09 17.84 4.72
N SER A 109 -18.43 17.77 3.57
CA SER A 109 -16.99 17.95 3.43
C SER A 109 -16.65 19.44 3.53
N THR A 110 -15.90 19.81 4.56
CA THR A 110 -15.34 21.15 4.79
C THR A 110 -14.09 21.38 3.93
N ALA A 111 -14.21 21.36 2.61
CA ALA A 111 -13.14 21.82 1.71
C ALA A 111 -13.62 23.07 0.96
N ALA A 112 -13.01 24.21 1.30
CA ALA A 112 -13.28 25.49 0.68
C ALA A 112 -12.65 25.53 -0.74
N PRO A 113 -13.04 26.51 -1.59
CA PRO A 113 -12.50 26.75 -2.94
C PRO A 113 -10.99 27.09 -3.00
N SER A 114 -10.24 26.88 -1.92
CA SER A 114 -8.87 27.30 -1.68
C SER A 114 -7.80 26.46 -2.38
N ASP A 115 -8.19 25.35 -3.01
CA ASP A 115 -7.23 24.32 -3.46
C ASP A 115 -6.92 24.41 -4.96
N TYR A 116 -7.37 25.47 -5.63
CA TYR A 116 -7.05 25.73 -7.04
C TYR A 116 -6.12 26.95 -7.17
N HIS A 117 -4.93 26.74 -7.74
CA HIS A 117 -3.99 27.82 -8.03
C HIS A 117 -4.36 28.55 -9.33
N SER A 118 -4.42 29.89 -9.27
CA SER A 118 -4.32 30.72 -10.47
C SER A 118 -2.90 30.67 -11.05
N ALA A 119 -2.69 31.02 -12.32
CA ALA A 119 -1.36 30.97 -12.95
C ALA A 119 -0.30 31.78 -12.19
N SER A 120 -0.67 32.89 -11.56
CA SER A 120 0.23 33.70 -10.71
C SER A 120 0.49 33.07 -9.34
N SER A 121 -0.52 32.45 -8.72
CA SER A 121 -0.37 31.70 -7.47
C SER A 121 0.50 30.46 -7.67
N LEU A 122 0.32 29.76 -8.80
CA LEU A 122 1.14 28.61 -9.16
C LEU A 122 2.60 29.01 -9.39
N LEU A 123 2.86 30.13 -10.07
CA LEU A 123 4.23 30.60 -10.30
C LEU A 123 4.95 30.92 -8.97
N SER A 124 4.26 31.61 -8.06
CA SER A 124 4.80 31.92 -6.73
C SER A 124 5.01 30.66 -5.87
N ALA A 125 4.09 29.70 -5.95
CA ALA A 125 4.23 28.40 -5.29
C ALA A 125 5.41 27.61 -5.87
N MET A 126 5.61 27.66 -7.19
CA MET A 126 6.75 27.04 -7.87
C MET A 126 8.08 27.70 -7.49
N GLU A 127 8.15 29.02 -7.43
CA GLU A 127 9.37 29.73 -6.97
C GLU A 127 9.73 29.37 -5.53
N THR A 128 8.72 29.27 -4.66
CA THR A 128 8.90 28.84 -3.26
C THR A 128 9.33 27.38 -3.18
N ALA A 129 8.75 26.50 -4.00
CA ALA A 129 9.15 25.10 -4.10
C ALA A 129 10.59 24.95 -4.60
N CYS A 130 11.00 25.72 -5.60
CA CYS A 130 12.38 25.76 -6.07
C CYS A 130 13.35 26.18 -4.96
N ALA A 131 13.04 27.24 -4.22
CA ALA A 131 13.86 27.69 -3.09
C ALA A 131 13.97 26.63 -1.98
N ASN A 132 12.88 25.93 -1.69
CA ASN A 132 12.87 24.84 -0.70
C ASN A 132 13.71 23.65 -1.15
N ILE A 133 13.64 23.25 -2.42
CA ILE A 133 14.44 22.17 -2.99
C ILE A 133 15.93 22.55 -2.97
N GLU A 134 16.29 23.79 -3.31
CA GLU A 134 17.68 24.26 -3.23
C GLU A 134 18.22 24.22 -1.79
N HIS A 135 17.38 24.54 -0.81
CA HIS A 135 17.74 24.40 0.61
C HIS A 135 17.91 22.92 1.01
N GLU A 136 17.03 22.03 0.56
CA GLU A 136 17.11 20.59 0.82
C GLU A 136 18.37 19.97 0.20
N ILE A 137 18.71 20.34 -1.03
CA ILE A 137 19.97 19.93 -1.69
C ILE A 137 21.17 20.41 -0.86
N SER A 138 21.17 21.67 -0.41
CA SER A 138 22.25 22.21 0.41
C SER A 138 22.39 21.46 1.75
N GLY A 139 21.28 21.02 2.34
CA GLY A 139 21.27 20.17 3.53
C GLY A 139 21.84 18.79 3.25
N ALA A 140 21.37 18.14 2.18
CA ALA A 140 21.85 16.82 1.77
C ALA A 140 23.35 16.79 1.44
N ASP A 141 23.88 17.84 0.80
CA ASP A 141 25.32 17.97 0.53
C ASP A 141 26.15 18.12 1.81
N LYS A 142 25.61 18.83 2.81
CA LYS A 142 26.23 18.94 4.13
C LYS A 142 26.26 17.60 4.84
N ASP A 143 25.14 16.87 4.83
CA ASP A 143 25.04 15.55 5.44
C ASP A 143 25.97 14.55 4.74
N ALA A 144 26.02 14.55 3.41
CA ALA A 144 26.97 13.75 2.64
C ALA A 144 28.43 14.08 3.00
N SER A 145 28.76 15.36 3.18
CA SER A 145 30.10 15.78 3.62
C SER A 145 30.42 15.27 5.03
N THR A 146 29.45 15.29 5.95
CA THR A 146 29.63 14.72 7.29
C THR A 146 29.83 13.21 7.24
N LEU A 147 29.02 12.48 6.47
CA LEU A 147 29.15 11.03 6.29
C LEU A 147 30.51 10.64 5.68
N ILE A 148 30.99 11.39 4.68
CA ILE A 148 32.32 11.16 4.10
C ILE A 148 33.41 11.38 5.15
N SER A 149 33.27 12.39 6.02
CA SER A 149 34.23 12.62 7.10
C SER A 149 34.24 11.48 8.12
N GLU A 150 33.07 10.96 8.49
CA GLU A 150 32.93 9.81 9.39
C GLU A 150 33.46 8.52 8.76
N LEU A 151 33.21 8.30 7.46
CA LEU A 151 33.78 7.19 6.71
C LEU A 151 35.31 7.28 6.68
N ASN A 152 35.88 8.46 6.45
CA ASN A 152 37.34 8.63 6.48
C ASN A 152 37.91 8.40 7.89
N LEU A 153 37.19 8.75 8.95
CA LEU A 153 37.59 8.45 10.33
C LEU A 153 37.57 6.93 10.58
N THR A 154 36.48 6.25 10.24
CA THR A 154 36.38 4.78 10.39
C THR A 154 37.40 4.04 9.53
N VAL A 155 37.67 4.47 8.30
CA VAL A 155 38.75 3.92 7.46
C VAL A 155 40.11 4.20 8.10
N GLY A 156 40.31 5.36 8.74
CA GLY A 156 41.50 5.67 9.53
C GLY A 156 41.69 4.71 10.70
N GLU A 157 40.63 4.47 11.49
CA GLU A 157 40.63 3.52 12.61
C GLU A 157 40.89 2.07 12.14
N LEU A 158 40.24 1.64 11.05
CA LEU A 158 40.44 0.32 10.44
C LEU A 158 41.82 0.19 9.77
N SER A 159 42.39 1.28 9.25
CA SER A 159 43.75 1.32 8.73
C SER A 159 44.78 1.25 9.86
N ASP A 160 44.47 1.79 11.05
CA ASP A 160 45.25 1.57 12.26
C ASP A 160 45.19 0.08 12.67
N LEU A 161 44.02 -0.58 12.57
CA LEU A 161 43.94 -2.05 12.72
C LEU A 161 44.81 -2.83 11.72
N ARG A 162 44.93 -2.36 10.47
CA ARG A 162 45.72 -3.00 9.41
C ARG A 162 47.23 -2.76 9.54
N TYR A 163 47.66 -1.62 10.10
CA TYR A 163 49.07 -1.22 10.15
C TYR A 163 49.64 -0.94 11.56
N GLY A 164 48.83 -0.98 12.61
CA GLY A 164 49.20 -0.55 13.97
C GLY A 164 48.29 -1.07 15.10
N LYS A 165 48.77 -2.07 15.84
CA LYS A 165 48.35 -2.42 17.23
C LYS A 165 47.01 -3.14 17.46
N THR A 166 46.64 -4.12 16.64
CA THR A 166 45.96 -5.30 17.21
C THR A 166 46.94 -6.45 17.29
N GLN A 167 47.53 -6.63 18.48
CA GLN A 167 48.11 -7.92 18.83
C GLN A 167 46.96 -8.92 18.77
N GLY A 168 46.92 -9.73 17.71
CA GLY A 168 46.08 -10.91 17.68
C GLY A 168 46.36 -11.80 18.90
N PRO A 169 45.43 -12.70 19.27
CA PRO A 169 45.68 -13.68 20.31
C PRO A 169 46.96 -14.43 19.95
N VAL A 170 47.83 -14.65 20.92
CA VAL A 170 49.10 -15.37 20.74
C VAL A 170 48.80 -16.72 20.08
N GLY A 171 49.17 -16.89 18.80
CA GLY A 171 49.28 -18.20 18.15
C GLY A 171 48.64 -18.42 16.78
N THR A 172 47.85 -17.50 16.20
CA THR A 172 47.20 -17.74 14.90
C THR A 172 47.91 -17.00 13.76
N THR A 173 48.35 -17.71 12.72
CA THR A 173 49.02 -17.14 11.56
C THR A 173 48.00 -16.61 10.54
N SER A 174 48.37 -15.58 9.77
CA SER A 174 47.55 -14.96 8.72
C SER A 174 47.08 -15.94 7.62
N GLU A 175 47.77 -17.07 7.50
CA GLU A 175 47.56 -18.10 6.48
C GLU A 175 46.32 -18.97 6.77
N ASP A 176 46.05 -19.26 8.05
CA ASP A 176 44.92 -20.10 8.45
C ASP A 176 43.57 -19.42 8.18
N MET A 177 43.51 -18.11 8.38
CA MET A 177 42.29 -17.32 8.15
C MET A 177 41.95 -17.18 6.65
N MET A 178 42.98 -17.17 5.78
CA MET A 178 42.77 -17.13 4.34
C MET A 178 42.25 -18.46 3.79
N ASN A 179 42.72 -19.58 4.32
CA ASN A 179 42.27 -20.91 3.90
C ASN A 179 40.80 -21.16 4.24
N GLU A 180 40.34 -20.73 5.42
CA GLU A 180 38.94 -20.88 5.83
C GLU A 180 37.97 -20.10 4.92
N THR A 181 38.42 -18.96 4.39
CA THR A 181 37.61 -18.14 3.47
C THR A 181 37.48 -18.80 2.08
N ILE A 182 38.54 -19.46 1.60
CA ILE A 182 38.54 -20.16 0.31
C ILE A 182 37.59 -21.37 0.34
N ASP A 183 37.59 -22.12 1.44
CA ASP A 183 36.71 -23.29 1.60
C ASP A 183 35.23 -22.90 1.63
N GLY A 184 34.89 -21.75 2.23
CA GLY A 184 33.52 -21.22 2.24
C GLY A 184 32.99 -20.89 0.83
N LEU A 185 33.83 -20.35 -0.04
CA LEU A 185 33.47 -19.99 -1.42
C LEU A 185 33.22 -21.24 -2.31
N GLY A 186 34.01 -22.30 -2.13
CA GLY A 186 33.83 -23.56 -2.87
C GLY A 186 32.52 -24.27 -2.57
N HIS A 187 31.98 -24.11 -1.36
CA HIS A 187 30.68 -24.69 -1.00
C HIS A 187 29.51 -23.97 -1.68
N LEU A 188 29.63 -22.65 -1.87
CA LEU A 188 28.59 -21.84 -2.50
C LEU A 188 28.48 -22.12 -4.01
N GLU A 189 29.61 -22.32 -4.69
CA GLU A 189 29.66 -22.62 -6.12
C GLU A 189 28.96 -23.96 -6.46
N ASN A 190 29.18 -24.99 -5.66
CA ASN A 190 28.59 -26.31 -5.87
C ASN A 190 27.07 -26.36 -5.70
N ALA A 191 26.50 -25.44 -4.90
CA ALA A 191 25.05 -25.34 -4.72
C ALA A 191 24.33 -24.80 -5.98
N CYS A 192 25.00 -23.97 -6.77
CA CYS A 192 24.41 -23.31 -7.94
C CYS A 192 24.28 -24.23 -9.17
N TYR A 193 25.20 -25.18 -9.38
CA TYR A 193 25.23 -25.99 -10.62
C TYR A 193 24.34 -27.24 -10.61
N ARG A 194 23.75 -27.63 -9.47
CA ARG A 194 22.99 -28.89 -9.34
C ARG A 194 21.59 -28.88 -9.99
N LYS A 195 21.09 -27.73 -10.44
CA LYS A 195 19.64 -27.53 -10.69
C LYS A 195 19.17 -27.59 -12.15
N TYR A 196 20.04 -27.82 -13.14
CA TYR A 196 19.70 -27.54 -14.55
C TYR A 196 19.68 -28.74 -15.54
N SER A 197 19.64 -29.99 -15.09
CA SER A 197 19.71 -31.15 -15.99
C SER A 197 18.47 -32.05 -16.00
N ILE A 198 17.26 -31.48 -16.11
CA ILE A 198 16.05 -32.26 -16.46
C ILE A 198 15.16 -31.45 -17.41
N ASN A 199 15.28 -31.66 -18.73
CA ASN A 199 14.18 -32.20 -19.56
C ASN A 199 14.51 -32.18 -21.06
N ILE A 200 14.24 -33.33 -21.66
CA ILE A 200 14.43 -33.75 -23.05
C ILE A 200 13.15 -33.45 -23.86
N GLU A 201 13.35 -33.10 -25.13
CA GLU A 201 12.49 -33.19 -26.34
C GLU A 201 10.95 -33.15 -26.19
N ARG A 202 10.30 -32.14 -26.80
CA ARG A 202 8.84 -32.04 -26.97
C ARG A 202 8.43 -32.01 -28.44
N THR A 203 7.74 -33.06 -28.89
CA THR A 203 6.73 -32.99 -29.95
C THR A 203 5.53 -32.17 -29.46
N MET A 204 4.97 -31.28 -30.28
CA MET A 204 3.88 -30.39 -29.85
C MET A 204 2.53 -31.14 -29.79
N PRO A 205 1.88 -31.24 -28.62
CA PRO A 205 0.52 -31.76 -28.52
C PRO A 205 -0.48 -30.82 -29.19
N THR A 206 -1.52 -31.37 -29.81
CA THR A 206 -2.61 -30.64 -30.49
C THR A 206 -3.92 -30.83 -29.72
N ILE A 207 -4.68 -29.75 -29.51
CA ILE A 207 -5.93 -29.72 -28.72
C ILE A 207 -7.04 -29.10 -29.58
N PRO A 208 -8.20 -29.76 -29.78
CA PRO A 208 -9.32 -29.24 -30.57
C PRO A 208 -10.04 -28.06 -29.88
N LEU A 209 -10.45 -27.08 -30.69
CA LEU A 209 -11.15 -25.86 -30.26
C LEU A 209 -12.54 -25.76 -30.93
N HIS A 210 -13.59 -25.61 -30.13
CA HIS A 210 -14.98 -25.55 -30.57
C HIS A 210 -15.55 -24.13 -30.46
N PRO A 211 -16.25 -23.60 -31.47
CA PRO A 211 -17.01 -22.36 -31.36
C PRO A 211 -18.34 -22.62 -30.62
N ARG A 212 -18.67 -21.79 -29.62
CA ARG A 212 -19.97 -21.83 -28.93
C ARG A 212 -21.01 -20.99 -29.68
N VAL A 213 -22.23 -21.51 -29.81
CA VAL A 213 -23.40 -20.75 -30.26
C VAL A 213 -24.01 -20.09 -29.03
N SER A 214 -23.79 -18.80 -28.85
CA SER A 214 -24.21 -18.06 -27.66
C SER A 214 -25.73 -18.00 -27.52
N SER A 215 -26.28 -18.54 -26.43
CA SER A 215 -27.64 -18.29 -25.98
C SER A 215 -27.66 -17.03 -25.09
N PRO A 216 -28.34 -15.94 -25.48
CA PRO A 216 -28.33 -14.71 -24.70
C PRO A 216 -29.08 -14.93 -23.38
N THR A 217 -28.35 -15.00 -22.28
CA THR A 217 -28.95 -15.01 -20.94
C THR A 217 -28.93 -13.56 -20.45
N SER A 218 -30.05 -12.86 -20.60
CA SER A 218 -30.15 -11.43 -20.27
C SER A 218 -30.30 -11.21 -18.77
N LEU A 219 -29.22 -11.32 -18.03
CA LEU A 219 -29.15 -10.74 -16.68
C LEU A 219 -28.99 -9.21 -16.82
N PRO A 220 -29.73 -8.41 -16.03
CA PRO A 220 -29.60 -6.96 -16.07
C PRO A 220 -28.22 -6.54 -15.56
N ASN A 221 -27.37 -6.04 -16.45
CA ASN A 221 -26.01 -5.61 -16.14
C ASN A 221 -25.88 -4.08 -16.27
N PRO A 222 -25.35 -3.38 -15.25
CA PRO A 222 -25.22 -1.92 -15.23
C PRO A 222 -24.12 -1.34 -16.14
N LEU A 223 -23.26 -2.18 -16.74
CA LEU A 223 -22.21 -1.71 -17.65
C LEU A 223 -22.78 -1.18 -18.97
N PRO A 224 -22.09 -0.27 -19.68
CA PRO A 224 -22.45 0.07 -21.06
C PRO A 224 -22.51 -1.16 -21.97
N GLN A 225 -23.57 -1.29 -22.80
CA GLN A 225 -23.76 -2.46 -23.69
C GLN A 225 -22.56 -2.76 -24.59
N VAL A 226 -21.82 -1.73 -25.02
CA VAL A 226 -20.62 -1.87 -25.86
C VAL A 226 -19.48 -2.62 -25.15
N LEU A 227 -19.41 -2.52 -23.82
CA LEU A 227 -18.42 -3.22 -23.00
C LEU A 227 -18.84 -4.64 -22.63
N GLN A 228 -20.14 -4.93 -22.69
CA GLN A 228 -20.69 -6.22 -22.32
C GLN A 228 -20.53 -7.22 -23.47
N THR A 229 -20.06 -8.42 -23.13
CA THR A 229 -20.29 -9.60 -23.97
C THR A 229 -21.76 -10.03 -23.89
N PRO A 230 -22.27 -10.89 -24.79
CA PRO A 230 -23.60 -11.49 -24.68
C PRO A 230 -23.95 -12.10 -23.32
N THR A 231 -22.96 -12.59 -22.57
CA THR A 231 -23.10 -13.09 -21.18
C THR A 231 -22.98 -12.02 -20.09
N GLY A 232 -22.73 -10.77 -20.46
CA GLY A 232 -22.56 -9.66 -19.50
C GLY A 232 -21.16 -9.57 -18.89
N LEU A 233 -20.13 -10.19 -19.49
CA LEU A 233 -18.75 -10.02 -19.02
C LEU A 233 -18.11 -8.77 -19.65
N ALA A 234 -17.10 -8.25 -18.96
CA ALA A 234 -16.24 -7.19 -19.49
C ALA A 234 -14.80 -7.44 -19.03
N ILE A 235 -13.82 -6.99 -19.82
CA ILE A 235 -12.41 -7.07 -19.45
C ILE A 235 -11.94 -5.74 -18.88
N LEU A 236 -11.25 -5.83 -17.74
CA LEU A 236 -10.56 -4.73 -17.10
C LEU A 236 -9.06 -5.03 -17.07
N GLU A 237 -8.28 -4.09 -17.58
CA GLU A 237 -6.82 -4.16 -17.64
C GLU A 237 -6.25 -3.00 -16.83
N LEU A 238 -5.40 -3.35 -15.87
CA LEU A 238 -4.79 -2.42 -14.92
C LEU A 238 -3.27 -2.62 -14.94
N GLN A 239 -2.52 -1.53 -15.04
CA GLN A 239 -1.06 -1.56 -14.94
C GLN A 239 -0.65 -1.55 -13.46
N GLY A 240 -0.48 -2.73 -12.88
CA GLY A 240 -0.14 -2.92 -11.47
C GLY A 240 -0.71 -4.23 -10.92
N THR A 241 -0.75 -4.34 -9.60
CA THR A 241 -1.33 -5.48 -8.89
C THR A 241 -2.47 -5.02 -7.98
N ILE A 242 -3.52 -5.84 -7.85
CA ILE A 242 -4.59 -5.62 -6.88
C ILE A 242 -4.23 -6.40 -5.62
N ASN A 243 -4.05 -5.69 -4.51
CA ASN A 243 -3.80 -6.33 -3.21
C ASN A 243 -5.16 -6.70 -2.61
N LEU A 244 -5.42 -8.00 -2.48
CA LEU A 244 -6.61 -8.54 -1.82
C LEU A 244 -6.23 -8.98 -0.40
N PRO A 245 -7.16 -8.95 0.57
CA PRO A 245 -6.89 -9.46 1.91
C PRO A 245 -6.52 -10.94 1.85
N SER A 246 -5.44 -11.34 2.55
CA SER A 246 -5.07 -12.75 2.71
C SER A 246 -6.18 -13.49 3.46
N GLN A 247 -6.62 -14.61 2.91
CA GLN A 247 -7.62 -15.48 3.51
C GLN A 247 -6.99 -16.29 4.66
N GLU A 248 -6.65 -15.62 5.75
CA GLU A 248 -6.08 -16.22 6.97
C GLU A 248 -6.87 -15.73 8.19
N ALA A 249 -8.13 -16.15 8.29
CA ALA A 249 -8.89 -16.31 9.54
C ALA A 249 -10.38 -16.41 9.20
N GLU A 250 -10.86 -17.64 8.98
CA GLU A 250 -12.14 -18.15 9.50
C GLU A 250 -12.25 -19.63 9.09
N ASP A 251 -11.87 -20.46 10.06
CA ASP A 251 -12.25 -21.84 10.29
C ASP A 251 -11.85 -23.00 9.36
N GLU A 252 -11.60 -24.09 10.08
CA GLU A 252 -11.15 -25.40 9.67
C GLU A 252 -12.00 -26.04 8.55
N SER A 253 -11.33 -26.90 7.79
CA SER A 253 -11.86 -27.87 6.83
C SER A 253 -12.32 -27.33 5.46
N THR A 254 -11.37 -27.23 4.53
CA THR A 254 -11.49 -27.93 3.23
C THR A 254 -10.12 -28.04 2.57
N THR A 255 -9.64 -29.27 2.45
CA THR A 255 -8.47 -29.66 1.67
C THR A 255 -8.61 -29.15 0.24
N SER A 256 -7.58 -28.45 -0.26
CA SER A 256 -7.48 -28.02 -1.65
C SER A 256 -7.34 -29.23 -2.57
N THR A 257 -8.45 -29.76 -3.08
CA THR A 257 -8.44 -30.63 -4.28
C THR A 257 -8.73 -29.76 -5.49
N ASN A 258 -7.69 -29.55 -6.31
CA ASN A 258 -7.85 -29.05 -7.67
C ASN A 258 -8.84 -29.95 -8.43
N ASP A 259 -9.63 -29.32 -9.30
CA ASP A 259 -10.59 -29.91 -10.24
C ASP A 259 -11.91 -30.46 -9.65
N THR A 260 -12.86 -29.56 -9.37
CA THR A 260 -14.30 -29.83 -9.60
C THR A 260 -15.10 -28.52 -9.57
N HIS A 261 -15.63 -28.07 -10.72
CA HIS A 261 -16.73 -27.09 -10.77
C HIS A 261 -18.00 -27.80 -10.29
N ASP A 262 -18.17 -27.90 -8.97
CA ASP A 262 -19.44 -28.27 -8.35
C ASP A 262 -20.22 -26.98 -8.04
N PRO A 263 -21.43 -26.78 -8.59
CA PRO A 263 -22.22 -25.56 -8.39
C PRO A 263 -22.67 -25.32 -6.94
N SER A 264 -22.39 -26.26 -6.01
CA SER A 264 -22.59 -26.10 -4.56
C SER A 264 -21.40 -25.53 -3.79
N ILE A 265 -20.25 -25.32 -4.42
CA ILE A 265 -19.11 -24.67 -3.75
C ILE A 265 -19.36 -23.15 -3.71
N PRO A 266 -19.34 -22.50 -2.54
CA PRO A 266 -19.58 -21.07 -2.45
C PRO A 266 -18.45 -20.31 -3.17
N THR A 267 -18.79 -19.66 -4.28
CA THR A 267 -17.90 -18.69 -4.92
C THR A 267 -17.65 -17.55 -3.94
N PHE A 268 -16.42 -17.42 -3.45
CA PHE A 268 -16.04 -16.29 -2.61
C PHE A 268 -15.78 -15.06 -3.50
N GLU A 269 -16.62 -14.03 -3.35
CA GLU A 269 -16.48 -12.76 -4.07
C GLU A 269 -15.92 -11.68 -3.13
N THR A 270 -14.74 -11.16 -3.43
CA THR A 270 -14.16 -10.03 -2.70
C THR A 270 -14.53 -8.71 -3.40
N PRO A 271 -15.29 -7.81 -2.77
CA PRO A 271 -15.58 -6.51 -3.36
C PRO A 271 -14.30 -5.65 -3.44
N VAL A 272 -13.84 -5.39 -4.65
CA VAL A 272 -12.62 -4.59 -4.90
C VAL A 272 -12.91 -3.09 -4.92
N GLY A 273 -14.04 -2.69 -5.52
CA GLY A 273 -14.25 -1.29 -5.86
C GLY A 273 -15.47 -1.00 -6.73
N LYS A 274 -15.53 0.22 -7.28
CA LYS A 274 -16.63 0.71 -8.12
C LYS A 274 -16.12 1.32 -9.43
N LEU A 275 -16.76 0.95 -10.54
CA LEU A 275 -16.58 1.61 -11.84
C LEU A 275 -17.60 2.73 -12.02
N MET A 276 -17.14 3.87 -12.54
CA MET A 276 -17.96 5.04 -12.81
C MET A 276 -17.69 5.59 -14.21
N PHE A 277 -18.76 5.86 -14.94
CA PHE A 277 -18.73 6.39 -16.30
C PHE A 277 -19.37 7.79 -16.29
N PRO A 278 -18.61 8.86 -15.97
CA PRO A 278 -19.18 10.19 -15.70
C PRO A 278 -19.94 10.76 -16.90
N ASP A 279 -19.47 10.46 -18.11
CA ASP A 279 -20.00 10.99 -19.35
C ASP A 279 -20.99 10.01 -20.04
N TYR A 280 -21.33 8.88 -19.41
CA TYR A 280 -22.25 7.87 -19.94
C TYR A 280 -23.55 7.83 -19.16
N SER A 281 -24.68 7.83 -19.87
CA SER A 281 -25.99 7.59 -19.27
C SER A 281 -26.87 6.82 -20.24
N PRO A 282 -27.49 5.69 -19.84
CA PRO A 282 -28.26 4.83 -20.75
C PRO A 282 -29.38 5.56 -21.51
N HIS A 283 -29.93 6.63 -20.93
CA HIS A 283 -31.05 7.38 -21.48
C HIS A 283 -30.64 8.60 -22.32
N ARG A 284 -29.38 9.05 -22.23
CA ARG A 284 -28.92 10.31 -22.85
C ARG A 284 -27.81 10.12 -23.87
N THR A 285 -27.00 9.07 -23.73
CA THR A 285 -25.89 8.80 -24.64
C THR A 285 -26.41 8.08 -25.87
N ALA A 286 -26.18 8.66 -27.06
CA ALA A 286 -26.53 8.01 -28.31
C ALA A 286 -25.66 6.76 -28.54
N PRO A 287 -26.17 5.71 -29.23
CA PRO A 287 -25.42 4.46 -29.45
C PRO A 287 -24.05 4.63 -30.13
N ASP A 288 -23.92 5.63 -31.00
CA ASP A 288 -22.69 5.92 -31.75
C ASP A 288 -21.77 6.93 -31.03
N ASP A 289 -22.19 7.47 -29.89
CA ASP A 289 -21.36 8.41 -29.14
C ASP A 289 -20.24 7.65 -28.42
N THR A 290 -19.00 7.95 -28.81
CA THR A 290 -17.78 7.38 -28.23
C THR A 290 -17.06 8.37 -27.32
N LYS A 291 -17.56 9.60 -27.14
CA LYS A 291 -16.88 10.63 -26.33
C LYS A 291 -16.76 10.20 -24.86
N TRP A 292 -17.77 9.51 -24.34
CA TRP A 292 -17.78 8.99 -22.96
C TRP A 292 -16.68 7.94 -22.70
N MET A 293 -16.19 7.27 -23.75
CA MET A 293 -15.14 6.26 -23.65
C MET A 293 -13.80 6.86 -23.21
N LYS A 294 -13.60 8.17 -23.36
CA LYS A 294 -12.33 8.83 -23.03
C LYS A 294 -12.03 8.87 -21.53
N ARG A 295 -13.03 8.64 -20.68
CA ARG A 295 -12.87 8.80 -19.24
C ARG A 295 -13.76 7.84 -18.46
N VAL A 296 -13.11 6.98 -17.69
CA VAL A 296 -13.73 6.05 -16.74
C VAL A 296 -12.96 6.15 -15.43
N TYR A 297 -13.67 6.14 -14.31
CA TYR A 297 -13.04 6.07 -12.99
C TYR A 297 -13.22 4.67 -12.39
N LEU A 298 -12.13 4.11 -11.88
CA LEU A 298 -12.14 2.94 -11.01
C LEU A 298 -11.79 3.39 -9.60
N TYR A 299 -12.73 3.29 -8.68
CA TYR A 299 -12.49 3.50 -7.26
C TYR A 299 -12.14 2.18 -6.61
N VAL A 300 -10.96 2.06 -6.00
CA VAL A 300 -10.49 0.85 -5.30
C VAL A 300 -10.50 1.11 -3.80
N GLY A 301 -11.25 0.31 -3.06
CA GLY A 301 -11.49 0.55 -1.64
C GLY A 301 -12.08 1.94 -1.37
N ARG A 302 -11.59 2.60 -0.29
CA ARG A 302 -12.11 3.90 0.17
C ARG A 302 -11.23 5.10 -0.20
N TYR A 303 -10.01 4.87 -0.66
CA TYR A 303 -8.96 5.90 -0.70
C TYR A 303 -8.22 5.98 -2.03
N GLN A 304 -8.59 5.21 -3.04
CA GLN A 304 -7.88 5.19 -4.31
C GLN A 304 -8.84 5.33 -5.48
N ARG A 305 -8.50 6.20 -6.44
CA ARG A 305 -9.18 6.35 -7.71
C ARG A 305 -8.16 6.24 -8.83
N MET A 306 -8.51 5.50 -9.86
CA MET A 306 -7.73 5.41 -11.09
C MET A 306 -8.55 5.98 -12.23
N THR A 307 -7.91 6.85 -13.00
CA THR A 307 -8.47 7.37 -14.25
C THR A 307 -8.06 6.46 -15.40
N GLY A 308 -9.03 5.97 -16.15
CA GLY A 308 -8.85 5.10 -17.29
C GLY A 308 -9.75 5.49 -18.45
N GLU A 309 -9.76 4.64 -19.47
CA GLU A 309 -10.50 4.84 -20.71
C GLU A 309 -11.03 3.50 -21.23
N VAL A 310 -12.09 3.53 -22.03
CA VAL A 310 -12.56 2.39 -22.80
C VAL A 310 -11.81 2.38 -24.13
N LYS A 311 -11.12 1.27 -24.42
CA LYS A 311 -10.39 1.08 -25.67
C LYS A 311 -10.98 -0.05 -26.49
N LYS A 312 -11.22 0.24 -27.77
CA LYS A 312 -11.49 -0.80 -28.77
C LYS A 312 -10.20 -1.57 -29.05
N LEU A 313 -10.28 -2.89 -28.98
CA LEU A 313 -9.16 -3.78 -29.26
C LEU A 313 -8.92 -3.86 -30.77
N ALA A 314 -7.67 -3.68 -31.19
CA ALA A 314 -7.28 -3.89 -32.59
C ALA A 314 -7.44 -5.37 -33.00
N GLN A 315 -7.13 -6.28 -32.08
CA GLN A 315 -7.36 -7.71 -32.19
C GLN A 315 -8.34 -8.13 -31.09
N PRO A 316 -9.56 -8.58 -31.44
CA PRO A 316 -10.52 -9.10 -30.45
C PRO A 316 -9.93 -10.28 -29.68
N LEU A 317 -10.23 -10.37 -28.39
CA LEU A 317 -9.77 -11.46 -27.53
C LEU A 317 -10.88 -12.51 -27.41
N ALA A 318 -10.52 -13.79 -27.56
CA ALA A 318 -11.43 -14.90 -27.32
C ALA A 318 -11.23 -15.44 -25.90
N LEU A 319 -12.31 -15.49 -25.10
CA LEU A 319 -12.31 -16.23 -23.84
C LEU A 319 -12.55 -17.71 -24.16
N VAL A 320 -11.63 -18.56 -23.75
CA VAL A 320 -11.68 -20.00 -24.02
C VAL A 320 -11.75 -20.77 -22.71
N GLN A 321 -12.63 -21.77 -22.62
CA GLN A 321 -12.83 -22.63 -21.45
C GLN A 321 -12.60 -24.08 -21.85
N ARG A 322 -11.98 -24.88 -20.96
CA ARG A 322 -11.88 -26.34 -21.15
C ARG A 322 -13.26 -26.96 -20.97
N ARG A 323 -13.72 -27.77 -21.93
CA ARG A 323 -15.03 -28.44 -21.86
C ARG A 323 -15.00 -29.46 -20.73
N GLN A 324 -16.02 -29.45 -19.87
CA GLN A 324 -16.17 -30.44 -18.82
C GLN A 324 -16.73 -31.73 -19.43
N LYS A 325 -16.04 -32.84 -19.22
CA LYS A 325 -16.37 -34.15 -19.81
C LYS A 325 -17.65 -34.69 -19.16
N GLU A 326 -18.71 -34.89 -19.93
CA GLU A 326 -19.83 -35.72 -19.48
C GLU A 326 -19.32 -37.16 -19.31
N MET A 327 -19.63 -37.79 -18.18
CA MET A 327 -19.12 -39.09 -17.71
C MET A 327 -19.39 -40.30 -18.64
N THR A 328 -19.87 -40.06 -19.86
CA THR A 328 -20.33 -41.08 -20.81
C THR A 328 -19.50 -41.18 -22.08
N SER A 329 -18.48 -40.32 -22.30
CA SER A 329 -17.64 -40.38 -23.51
C SER A 329 -16.23 -40.90 -23.20
N ASP A 330 -15.84 -42.01 -23.84
CA ASP A 330 -14.55 -42.69 -23.67
C ASP A 330 -13.39 -41.97 -24.42
N SER A 331 -13.54 -40.68 -24.70
CA SER A 331 -12.54 -39.86 -25.39
C SER A 331 -11.57 -39.24 -24.38
N ASP A 332 -10.31 -39.64 -24.40
CA ASP A 332 -9.25 -39.18 -23.48
C ASP A 332 -8.59 -37.84 -23.91
N GLY A 333 -9.28 -37.06 -24.76
CA GLY A 333 -8.78 -35.80 -25.28
C GLY A 333 -9.28 -34.59 -24.49
N GLU A 334 -8.38 -33.68 -24.11
CA GLU A 334 -8.78 -32.34 -23.66
C GLU A 334 -9.41 -31.57 -24.83
N GLU A 335 -10.56 -30.93 -24.60
CA GLU A 335 -11.24 -30.09 -25.60
C GLU A 335 -11.44 -28.67 -25.07
N LEU A 336 -11.28 -27.68 -25.94
CA LEU A 336 -11.48 -26.27 -25.62
C LEU A 336 -12.73 -25.72 -26.32
N GLU A 337 -13.41 -24.78 -25.68
CA GLU A 337 -14.59 -24.08 -26.21
C GLU A 337 -14.42 -22.56 -26.11
N ILE A 338 -14.70 -21.84 -27.20
CA ILE A 338 -14.75 -20.38 -27.21
C ILE A 338 -16.04 -19.94 -26.53
N VAL A 339 -15.93 -19.33 -25.36
CA VAL A 339 -17.07 -18.85 -24.57
C VAL A 339 -17.51 -17.47 -25.04
N GLU A 340 -16.57 -16.55 -25.29
CA GLU A 340 -16.88 -15.16 -25.65
C GLU A 340 -15.84 -14.50 -26.56
N ILE A 341 -16.28 -13.47 -27.28
CA ILE A 341 -15.39 -12.60 -28.06
C ILE A 341 -15.46 -11.16 -27.53
N ILE A 342 -14.37 -10.72 -26.92
CA ILE A 342 -14.23 -9.41 -26.28
C ILE A 342 -13.63 -8.44 -27.30
N LYS A 343 -14.32 -7.32 -27.53
CA LYS A 343 -13.92 -6.29 -28.52
C LYS A 343 -13.44 -4.99 -27.89
N TYR A 344 -13.76 -4.76 -26.63
CA TYR A 344 -13.44 -3.54 -25.89
C TYR A 344 -12.85 -3.91 -24.53
N LYS A 345 -11.92 -3.08 -24.03
CA LYS A 345 -11.36 -3.20 -22.69
C LYS A 345 -11.48 -1.90 -21.92
N LEU A 346 -11.66 -2.00 -20.61
CA LEU A 346 -11.40 -0.92 -19.67
C LEU A 346 -9.90 -0.89 -19.37
N PHE A 347 -9.23 0.23 -19.61
CA PHE A 347 -7.79 0.33 -19.53
C PHE A 347 -7.35 1.42 -18.54
N PHE A 348 -6.69 1.01 -17.46
CA PHE A 348 -6.19 1.86 -16.39
C PHE A 348 -4.66 1.79 -16.35
N LYS A 349 -3.99 2.75 -17.01
CA LYS A 349 -2.52 2.83 -17.08
C LYS A 349 -1.91 3.83 -16.07
N ASN A 350 -2.71 4.77 -15.59
CA ASN A 350 -2.24 5.86 -14.73
C ASN A 350 -2.10 5.36 -13.29
N ARG A 351 -1.22 6.01 -12.52
CA ARG A 351 -1.07 5.72 -11.09
C ARG A 351 -2.38 6.03 -10.34
N PRO A 352 -2.72 5.26 -9.29
CA PRO A 352 -3.83 5.60 -8.42
C PRO A 352 -3.64 6.97 -7.78
N GLU A 353 -4.70 7.78 -7.82
CA GLU A 353 -4.82 9.05 -7.13
C GLU A 353 -5.50 8.81 -5.77
N PRO A 354 -5.04 9.47 -4.69
CA PRO A 354 -5.71 9.40 -3.40
C PRO A 354 -7.12 10.00 -3.52
N VAL A 355 -8.10 9.33 -2.92
CA VAL A 355 -9.46 9.83 -2.75
C VAL A 355 -9.60 10.15 -1.28
N ASN A 356 -9.71 11.43 -0.97
CA ASN A 356 -9.98 11.83 0.40
C ASN A 356 -11.45 11.48 0.70
N ASN A 357 -11.68 10.69 1.75
CA ASN A 357 -12.95 10.81 2.47
C ASN A 357 -12.83 12.14 3.21
N ILE A 358 -13.42 13.19 2.66
CA ILE A 358 -13.51 14.49 3.32
C ILE A 358 -14.81 14.52 4.12
#